data_AF-A0A7J3TD42-F1
#
_entry.id   AF-A0A7J3TD42-F1
#
_cell.length_a   1.000
_cell.length_b   1.000
_cell.length_c   1.000
_cell.angle_alpha   90.00
_cell.angle_beta   90.00
_cell.angle_gamma   90.00
#
_symmetry.space_group_name_H-M   'P 1'
#
loop_
_entity.id
_entity.type
_entity.pdbx_description
1 polymer ?
#
loop_
_entity_poly.entity_id
_entity_poly.type
_entity_poly.pdbx_seq_one_letter_code
_entity_poly.pdbx_strand_id
1 'polypeptide(L)'
;MKKISLIIYAAGLSSRYGRPKLLEEVNGRKLIEILFEKASALPFYRKYVVVRDNDEPLKSIVPCGFSILENPYPQRGMSESIKIGVRAAFKDSDGVMMIPGDQPLVTVKHLKDVLEKFESSNLGIAATSCGKEIRNPAIFSIKYYEDLMELNGDSGGRKLFEKHRDDLITVELEDCRMLEDLDYPDDLPKIQNLYNVFGTFDTAQNPNAGRSNISFATALELFRENPWKRIGTVRVPAGKSCGMISSENVTTFLHYPSYRKSAMDGYVVDSSIFDSTERFPIDLRIDGRISAGRTAVKLESPGKCFEIFTGGEIPANADCVIKYEDAERNGDTVRVGRPFRKGENIVEAGEDFRENDLILKGGTAIHPAHVSALSECMIEEVNVFQKIRVSVISTGNELDGSEMAGHNPDSTQPLLVNWLNKDYMEGIGRGICRDNAGDIVDKVVECSKDSEIIVVTGGSAKSDLDLVQKALDKISKPVFQSVRMKPGKTIAVYDMDGIPVFSLSGLPVAALLSFVHFINLFVEIMTGYRSGEKIC
;
A
#
# COMPACT_ATOMS: atom_id res chain seq x y z
N MET A 1 -14.64 21.20 26.52
CA MET A 1 -14.92 20.18 25.50
C MET A 1 -15.85 19.17 26.15
N LYS A 2 -17.01 18.91 25.54
CA LYS A 2 -18.01 18.03 26.14
C LYS A 2 -17.51 16.59 26.02
N LYS A 3 -17.64 15.78 27.07
CA LYS A 3 -17.26 14.37 27.06
C LYS A 3 -18.33 13.56 26.32
N ILE A 4 -18.17 13.41 25.00
CA ILE A 4 -19.11 12.64 24.18
C ILE A 4 -18.60 11.21 24.01
N SER A 5 -19.38 10.25 24.47
CA SER A 5 -19.10 8.83 24.24
C SER A 5 -19.78 8.34 22.96
N LEU A 6 -19.22 7.32 22.33
CA LEU A 6 -19.79 6.67 21.16
C LEU A 6 -20.44 5.34 21.56
N ILE A 7 -21.61 5.05 21.02
CA ILE A 7 -22.30 3.76 21.09
C ILE A 7 -22.56 3.27 19.67
N ILE A 8 -21.87 2.21 19.27
CA ILE A 8 -22.18 1.43 18.07
C ILE A 8 -23.05 0.25 18.50
N TYR A 9 -24.29 0.16 18.04
CA TYR A 9 -25.14 -1.00 18.33
C TYR A 9 -25.10 -1.99 17.17
N ALA A 10 -24.47 -3.13 17.44
CA ALA A 10 -24.15 -4.21 16.51
C ALA A 10 -24.85 -5.54 16.88
N ALA A 11 -25.76 -5.53 17.85
CA ALA A 11 -26.41 -6.75 18.37
C ALA A 11 -27.66 -7.20 17.57
N GLY A 12 -27.89 -6.67 16.38
CA GLY A 12 -29.07 -6.99 15.57
C GLY A 12 -29.10 -8.46 15.12
N LEU A 13 -30.29 -9.07 15.09
CA LEU A 13 -30.46 -10.46 14.66
C LEU A 13 -30.17 -10.71 13.17
N SER A 14 -30.10 -9.64 12.35
CA SER A 14 -29.92 -9.73 10.89
C SER A 14 -31.01 -10.58 10.20
N SER A 15 -32.22 -10.64 10.76
CA SER A 15 -33.29 -11.54 10.30
C SER A 15 -33.69 -11.35 8.84
N ARG A 16 -33.60 -10.11 8.31
CA ARG A 16 -33.86 -9.79 6.90
C ARG A 16 -32.72 -10.20 5.97
N TYR A 17 -31.48 -10.18 6.48
CA TYR A 17 -30.28 -10.56 5.74
C TYR A 17 -30.03 -12.07 5.74
N GLY A 18 -30.51 -12.78 6.77
CA GLY A 18 -30.42 -14.24 6.90
C GLY A 18 -29.09 -14.78 7.44
N ARG A 19 -28.05 -13.93 7.55
CA ARG A 19 -26.74 -14.26 8.14
C ARG A 19 -26.09 -13.02 8.78
N PRO A 20 -24.97 -13.14 9.54
CA PRO A 20 -24.33 -12.01 10.24
C PRO A 20 -23.83 -10.89 9.29
N LYS A 21 -24.71 -9.94 8.95
CA LYS A 21 -24.47 -8.91 7.92
C LYS A 21 -23.29 -7.99 8.20
N LEU A 22 -22.96 -7.79 9.48
CA LEU A 22 -21.84 -6.94 9.92
C LEU A 22 -20.45 -7.54 9.62
N LEU A 23 -20.40 -8.84 9.35
CA LEU A 23 -19.18 -9.58 9.00
C LEU A 23 -19.03 -9.76 7.48
N GLU A 24 -19.98 -9.27 6.68
CA GLU A 24 -19.87 -9.29 5.22
C GLU A 24 -18.79 -8.35 4.74
N GLU A 25 -18.17 -8.70 3.62
CA GLU A 25 -17.06 -7.94 3.07
C GLU A 25 -17.52 -6.87 2.06
N VAL A 26 -17.04 -5.65 2.27
CA VAL A 26 -17.11 -4.54 1.34
C VAL A 26 -15.69 -4.20 0.95
N ASN A 27 -15.32 -4.47 -0.31
CA ASN A 27 -13.95 -4.30 -0.83
C ASN A 27 -12.85 -4.98 0.00
N GLY A 28 -13.08 -6.24 0.41
CA GLY A 28 -12.11 -7.05 1.16
C GLY A 28 -11.95 -6.67 2.64
N ARG A 29 -12.90 -5.90 3.19
CA ARG A 29 -12.94 -5.51 4.62
C ARG A 29 -14.30 -5.81 5.20
N LYS A 30 -14.38 -6.26 6.46
CA LYS A 30 -15.69 -6.51 7.09
C LYS A 30 -16.40 -5.19 7.32
N LEU A 31 -17.72 -5.18 7.09
CA LEU A 31 -18.55 -3.98 7.18
C LEU A 31 -18.35 -3.21 8.50
N ILE A 32 -18.33 -3.91 9.63
CA ILE A 32 -18.18 -3.26 10.95
C ILE A 32 -16.77 -2.69 11.19
N GLU A 33 -15.73 -3.27 10.58
CA GLU A 33 -14.35 -2.78 10.72
C GLU A 33 -14.19 -1.39 10.08
N ILE A 34 -14.95 -1.13 9.01
CA ILE A 34 -15.03 0.19 8.37
C ILE A 34 -15.53 1.24 9.38
N LEU A 35 -16.57 0.93 10.15
CA LEU A 35 -17.07 1.84 11.19
C LEU A 35 -16.10 2.00 12.36
N PHE A 36 -15.43 0.92 12.78
CA PHE A 36 -14.43 1.01 13.85
C PHE A 36 -13.26 1.91 13.49
N GLU A 37 -12.77 1.84 12.26
CA GLU A 37 -11.71 2.72 11.78
C GLU A 37 -12.14 4.20 11.82
N LYS A 38 -13.32 4.51 11.27
CA LYS A 38 -13.85 5.89 11.25
C LYS A 38 -14.07 6.45 12.65
N ALA A 39 -14.63 5.64 13.54
CA ALA A 39 -14.79 6.00 14.94
C ALA A 39 -13.45 6.12 15.68
N SER A 40 -12.42 5.38 15.26
CA SER A 40 -11.06 5.47 15.82
C SER A 40 -10.40 6.81 15.50
N ALA A 41 -10.68 7.38 14.32
CA ALA A 41 -10.16 8.68 13.88
C ALA A 41 -10.72 9.90 14.65
N LEU A 42 -11.75 9.71 15.49
CA LEU A 42 -12.43 10.79 16.21
C LEU A 42 -12.19 10.74 17.74
N PRO A 43 -12.14 11.91 18.40
CA PRO A 43 -11.78 12.04 19.81
C PRO A 43 -12.96 11.74 20.76
N PHE A 44 -13.67 10.63 20.56
CA PHE A 44 -14.71 10.21 21.52
C PHE A 44 -14.10 9.88 22.88
N TYR A 45 -14.79 10.29 23.95
CA TYR A 45 -14.34 10.10 25.32
C TYR A 45 -14.25 8.62 25.70
N ARG A 46 -15.31 7.84 25.39
CA ARG A 46 -15.30 6.38 25.42
C ARG A 46 -16.00 5.84 24.19
N LYS A 47 -15.59 4.65 23.74
CA LYS A 47 -16.15 3.99 22.56
C LYS A 47 -16.71 2.65 22.98
N TYR A 48 -18.03 2.49 22.86
CA TYR A 48 -18.74 1.28 23.21
C TYR A 48 -19.26 0.60 21.96
N VAL A 49 -19.14 -0.72 21.89
CA VAL A 49 -19.80 -1.55 20.89
C VAL A 49 -20.72 -2.53 21.60
N VAL A 50 -22.00 -2.49 21.28
CA VAL A 50 -23.02 -3.38 21.84
C VAL A 50 -23.20 -4.56 20.91
N VAL A 51 -22.81 -5.75 21.36
CA VAL A 51 -22.78 -7.00 20.58
C VAL A 51 -23.72 -8.02 21.20
N ARG A 52 -24.07 -9.11 20.51
CA ARG A 52 -24.83 -10.19 21.16
C ARG A 52 -23.92 -10.96 22.11
N ASP A 53 -24.49 -11.46 23.20
CA ASP A 53 -23.78 -12.28 24.19
C ASP A 53 -23.05 -13.50 23.58
N ASN A 54 -23.59 -14.08 22.51
CA ASN A 54 -23.03 -15.28 21.85
C ASN A 54 -22.34 -15.00 20.50
N ASP A 55 -21.96 -13.74 20.20
CA ASP A 55 -21.36 -13.35 18.90
C ASP A 55 -19.82 -13.30 18.95
N GLU A 56 -19.18 -14.44 19.21
CA GLU A 56 -17.71 -14.54 19.27
C GLU A 56 -16.99 -14.05 18.01
N PRO A 57 -17.46 -14.32 16.77
CA PRO A 57 -16.83 -13.78 15.58
C PRO A 57 -16.77 -12.27 15.55
N LEU A 58 -17.85 -11.57 15.96
CA LEU A 58 -17.85 -10.11 16.01
C LEU A 58 -17.03 -9.58 17.19
N LYS A 59 -17.10 -10.22 18.37
CA LYS A 59 -16.26 -9.84 19.53
C LYS A 59 -14.77 -9.89 19.21
N SER A 60 -14.33 -10.92 18.47
CA SER A 60 -12.91 -11.15 18.15
C SER A 60 -12.27 -10.07 17.27
N ILE A 61 -13.07 -9.30 16.53
CA ILE A 61 -12.60 -8.25 15.62
C ILE A 61 -12.76 -6.83 16.18
N VAL A 62 -13.27 -6.69 17.41
CA VAL A 62 -13.38 -5.37 18.06
C VAL A 62 -11.96 -4.86 18.39
N PRO A 63 -11.53 -3.70 17.88
CA PRO A 63 -10.17 -3.24 18.08
C PRO A 63 -9.93 -2.71 19.49
N CYS A 64 -8.65 -2.67 19.87
CA CYS A 64 -8.21 -2.03 21.11
C CYS A 64 -8.71 -0.57 21.16
N GLY A 65 -9.28 -0.17 22.29
CA GLY A 65 -9.88 1.17 22.49
C GLY A 65 -11.41 1.19 22.45
N PHE A 66 -12.07 0.09 22.06
CA PHE A 66 -13.50 -0.10 22.21
C PHE A 66 -13.80 -1.02 23.40
N SER A 67 -14.82 -0.67 24.18
CA SER A 67 -15.37 -1.53 25.23
C SER A 67 -16.55 -2.33 24.67
N ILE A 68 -16.46 -3.65 24.77
CA ILE A 68 -17.54 -4.56 24.38
C ILE A 68 -18.61 -4.57 25.47
N LEU A 69 -19.86 -4.34 25.08
CA LEU A 69 -21.03 -4.49 25.92
C LEU A 69 -21.92 -5.60 25.35
N GLU A 70 -22.29 -6.57 26.16
CA GLU A 70 -23.09 -7.71 25.70
C GLU A 70 -24.59 -7.45 25.86
N ASN A 71 -25.35 -7.74 24.81
CA ASN A 71 -26.80 -7.75 24.81
C ASN A 71 -27.31 -9.20 24.82
N PRO A 72 -27.80 -9.70 25.96
CA PRO A 72 -28.37 -11.05 26.07
C PRO A 72 -29.81 -11.15 25.54
N TYR A 73 -30.44 -10.03 25.15
CA TYR A 73 -31.83 -10.00 24.70
C TYR A 73 -32.01 -9.27 23.34
N PRO A 74 -31.27 -9.64 22.27
CA PRO A 74 -31.39 -8.97 20.96
C PRO A 74 -32.79 -9.05 20.33
N GLN A 75 -33.59 -10.05 20.71
CA GLN A 75 -34.99 -10.23 20.30
C GLN A 75 -35.95 -9.14 20.83
N ARG A 76 -35.54 -8.35 21.82
CA ARG A 76 -36.33 -7.20 22.33
C ARG A 76 -36.23 -5.97 21.42
N GLY A 77 -35.46 -6.07 20.34
CA GLY A 77 -35.27 -5.04 19.34
C GLY A 77 -34.14 -4.08 19.66
N MET A 78 -33.91 -3.13 18.75
CA MET A 78 -32.79 -2.19 18.82
C MET A 78 -32.75 -1.36 20.11
N SER A 79 -33.91 -1.05 20.71
CA SER A 79 -34.00 -0.28 21.96
C SER A 79 -33.23 -0.90 23.12
N GLU A 80 -33.14 -2.24 23.23
CA GLU A 80 -32.37 -2.90 24.29
C GLU A 80 -30.86 -2.58 24.16
N SER A 81 -30.33 -2.62 22.94
CA SER A 81 -28.93 -2.28 22.68
C SER A 81 -28.63 -0.81 23.03
N ILE A 82 -29.58 0.09 22.73
CA ILE A 82 -29.48 1.51 23.08
C ILE A 82 -29.41 1.66 24.61
N LYS A 83 -30.29 1.01 25.36
CA LYS A 83 -30.32 1.06 26.83
C LYS A 83 -29.02 0.57 27.46
N ILE A 84 -28.46 -0.52 26.94
CA ILE A 84 -27.18 -1.07 27.42
C ILE A 84 -26.06 -0.05 27.23
N GLY A 85 -25.95 0.53 26.03
CA GLY A 85 -24.94 1.55 25.74
C GLY A 85 -25.10 2.81 26.57
N VAL A 86 -26.32 3.35 26.66
CA VAL A 86 -26.62 4.56 27.45
C VAL A 86 -26.31 4.34 28.93
N ARG A 87 -26.67 3.18 29.50
CA ARG A 87 -26.35 2.84 30.90
C ARG A 87 -24.85 2.80 31.16
N ALA A 88 -24.06 2.28 30.22
CA ALA A 88 -22.60 2.26 30.33
C ALA A 88 -21.98 3.66 30.24
N ALA A 89 -22.56 4.55 29.44
CA ALA A 89 -22.09 5.93 29.27
C ALA A 89 -22.61 6.91 30.34
N PHE A 90 -23.66 6.54 31.08
CA PHE A 90 -24.46 7.42 31.95
C PHE A 90 -23.65 8.28 32.92
N LYS A 91 -22.64 7.70 33.57
CA LYS A 91 -21.92 8.36 34.69
C LYS A 91 -20.79 9.30 34.24
N ASP A 92 -20.24 9.08 33.05
CA ASP A 92 -18.95 9.65 32.69
C ASP A 92 -18.98 10.53 31.43
N SER A 93 -20.16 10.72 30.82
CA SER A 93 -20.33 11.41 29.53
C SER A 93 -21.39 12.51 29.60
N ASP A 94 -21.12 13.65 28.97
CA ASP A 94 -22.07 14.77 28.80
C ASP A 94 -23.13 14.46 27.72
N GLY A 95 -22.85 13.48 26.86
CA GLY A 95 -23.77 12.96 25.86
C GLY A 95 -23.24 11.69 25.18
N VAL A 96 -24.09 11.06 24.38
CA VAL A 96 -23.73 9.88 23.57
C VAL A 96 -24.04 10.11 22.10
N MET A 97 -23.07 9.82 21.24
CA MET A 97 -23.31 9.59 19.82
C MET A 97 -23.76 8.15 19.59
N MET A 98 -24.82 7.97 18.82
CA MET A 98 -25.45 6.70 18.52
C MET A 98 -25.34 6.39 17.02
N ILE A 99 -24.74 5.25 16.68
CA ILE A 99 -24.54 4.81 15.28
C ILE A 99 -24.97 3.34 15.13
N PRO A 100 -25.83 3.00 14.16
CA PRO A 100 -26.07 1.61 13.75
C PRO A 100 -24.82 0.96 13.18
N GLY A 101 -24.57 -0.32 13.49
CA GLY A 101 -23.41 -1.05 12.95
C GLY A 101 -23.47 -1.29 11.43
N ASP A 102 -24.62 -1.11 10.80
CA ASP A 102 -24.92 -1.43 9.40
C ASP A 102 -24.93 -0.21 8.47
N GLN A 103 -24.34 0.91 8.91
CA GLN A 103 -24.19 2.15 8.13
C GLN A 103 -22.73 2.39 7.68
N PRO A 104 -22.16 1.58 6.78
CA PRO A 104 -20.73 1.66 6.44
C PRO A 104 -20.34 2.89 5.62
N LEU A 105 -21.32 3.61 5.05
CA LEU A 105 -21.10 4.77 4.17
C LEU A 105 -21.03 6.11 4.94
N VAL A 106 -21.36 6.10 6.23
CA VAL A 106 -21.22 7.28 7.11
C VAL A 106 -19.75 7.68 7.20
N THR A 107 -19.42 8.94 6.90
CA THR A 107 -18.02 9.40 6.83
C THR A 107 -17.48 10.01 8.12
N VAL A 108 -16.15 10.04 8.28
CA VAL A 108 -15.45 10.69 9.40
C VAL A 108 -15.80 12.18 9.44
N LYS A 109 -15.79 12.86 8.28
CA LYS A 109 -16.22 14.26 8.15
C LYS A 109 -17.62 14.44 8.72
N HIS A 110 -18.54 13.57 8.32
CA HIS A 110 -19.93 13.68 8.74
C HIS A 110 -20.11 13.49 10.25
N LEU A 111 -19.47 12.46 10.83
CA LEU A 111 -19.47 12.24 12.28
C LEU A 111 -18.86 13.42 13.04
N LYS A 112 -17.78 14.00 12.49
CA LYS A 112 -17.15 15.20 13.04
C LYS A 112 -18.06 16.42 12.97
N ASP A 113 -18.75 16.64 11.86
CA ASP A 113 -19.69 17.75 11.71
C ASP A 113 -20.82 17.66 12.74
N VAL A 114 -21.36 16.45 13.00
CA VAL A 114 -22.37 16.23 14.06
C VAL A 114 -21.80 16.53 15.45
N LEU A 115 -20.57 16.11 15.76
CA LEU A 115 -19.86 16.45 17.00
C LEU A 115 -19.70 17.96 17.18
N GLU A 116 -19.11 18.62 16.19
CA GLU A 116 -18.84 20.07 16.23
C GLU A 116 -20.15 20.88 16.34
N LYS A 117 -21.20 20.45 15.64
CA LYS A 117 -22.52 21.08 15.71
C LYS A 117 -23.12 20.93 17.10
N PHE A 118 -23.02 19.75 17.72
CA PHE A 118 -23.48 19.54 19.09
C PHE A 118 -22.70 20.35 20.13
N GLU A 119 -21.37 20.42 19.98
CA GLU A 119 -20.52 21.16 20.91
C GLU A 119 -20.71 22.66 20.81
N SER A 120 -20.88 23.19 19.59
CA SER A 120 -21.13 24.61 19.34
C SER A 120 -22.56 25.04 19.61
N SER A 121 -23.52 24.11 19.60
CA SER A 121 -24.91 24.39 19.96
C SER A 121 -25.14 24.33 21.48
N ASN A 122 -26.12 25.11 21.94
CA ASN A 122 -26.70 24.98 23.28
C ASN A 122 -27.86 23.97 23.30
N LEU A 123 -28.11 23.25 22.19
CA LEU A 123 -29.20 22.31 22.07
C LEU A 123 -28.79 20.92 22.58
N GLY A 124 -29.79 20.16 23.05
CA GLY A 124 -29.58 18.88 23.69
C GLY A 124 -29.55 17.67 22.74
N ILE A 125 -29.87 17.85 21.45
CA ILE A 125 -29.75 16.81 20.40
C ILE A 125 -29.09 17.40 19.15
N ALA A 126 -28.13 16.68 18.58
CA ALA A 126 -27.62 16.94 17.22
C ALA A 126 -27.78 15.69 16.37
N ALA A 127 -28.40 15.78 15.20
CA ALA A 127 -28.62 14.62 14.36
C ALA A 127 -28.32 14.91 12.89
N THR A 128 -28.27 13.84 12.12
CA THR A 128 -28.09 13.92 10.68
C THR A 128 -29.43 14.18 10.00
N SER A 129 -29.47 15.05 8.99
CA SER A 129 -30.61 15.19 8.10
C SER A 129 -30.28 14.93 6.63
N CYS A 130 -31.24 14.36 5.92
CA CYS A 130 -31.27 14.23 4.47
C CYS A 130 -32.61 14.81 4.01
N GLY A 131 -32.59 16.00 3.43
CA GLY A 131 -33.80 16.76 3.14
C GLY A 131 -34.66 16.93 4.40
N LYS A 132 -35.89 16.37 4.40
CA LYS A 132 -36.82 16.44 5.54
C LYS A 132 -36.65 15.33 6.57
N GLU A 133 -35.88 14.29 6.25
CA GLU A 133 -35.71 13.12 7.12
C GLU A 133 -34.54 13.33 8.08
N ILE A 134 -34.74 12.95 9.35
CA ILE A 134 -33.71 13.02 10.39
C ILE A 134 -33.38 11.59 10.82
N ARG A 135 -32.10 11.25 10.75
CA ARG A 135 -31.60 9.88 10.94
C ARG A 135 -30.35 9.90 11.81
N ASN A 136 -29.92 8.71 12.22
CA ASN A 136 -28.60 8.54 12.82
C ASN A 136 -27.53 8.67 11.71
N PRO A 137 -26.28 9.05 12.04
CA PRO A 137 -25.73 9.31 13.39
C PRO A 137 -26.39 10.47 14.14
N ALA A 138 -26.56 10.34 15.46
CA ALA A 138 -27.12 11.38 16.30
C ALA A 138 -26.49 11.39 17.71
N ILE A 139 -26.32 12.58 18.28
CA ILE A 139 -25.87 12.83 19.64
C ILE A 139 -27.05 13.24 20.50
N PHE A 140 -27.17 12.62 21.67
CA PHE A 140 -28.11 12.98 22.72
C PHE A 140 -27.34 13.39 23.97
N SER A 141 -27.65 14.58 24.50
CA SER A 141 -27.15 15.00 25.81
C SER A 141 -27.72 14.14 26.94
N ILE A 142 -27.08 14.18 28.11
CA ILE A 142 -27.53 13.49 29.33
C ILE A 142 -29.01 13.77 29.70
N LYS A 143 -29.53 14.95 29.30
CA LYS A 143 -30.94 15.35 29.49
C LYS A 143 -31.92 14.32 28.92
N TYR A 144 -31.55 13.61 27.86
CA TYR A 144 -32.42 12.68 27.13
C TYR A 144 -32.16 11.21 27.47
N TYR A 145 -31.34 10.91 28.49
CA TYR A 145 -31.04 9.53 28.82
C TYR A 145 -32.27 8.79 29.37
N GLU A 146 -33.11 9.44 30.17
CA GLU A 146 -34.37 8.83 30.63
C GLU A 146 -35.30 8.50 29.45
N ASP A 147 -35.46 9.44 28.51
CA ASP A 147 -36.23 9.22 27.29
C ASP A 147 -35.68 8.05 26.44
N LEU A 148 -34.35 7.94 26.31
CA LEU A 148 -33.70 6.81 25.64
C LEU A 148 -33.93 5.49 26.39
N MET A 149 -34.02 5.52 27.72
CA MET A 149 -34.30 4.36 28.57
C MET A 149 -35.75 3.88 28.47
N GLU A 150 -36.67 4.75 28.05
CA GLU A 150 -38.10 4.43 27.84
C GLU A 150 -38.40 3.85 26.45
N LEU A 151 -37.44 3.85 25.51
CA LEU A 151 -37.63 3.26 24.18
C LEU A 151 -37.97 1.76 24.27
N ASN A 152 -38.83 1.25 23.39
CA ASN A 152 -39.22 -0.17 23.37
C ASN A 152 -39.27 -0.74 21.94
N GLY A 153 -38.99 -2.04 21.81
CA GLY A 153 -38.99 -2.76 20.53
C GLY A 153 -37.90 -2.26 19.58
N ASP A 154 -38.22 -2.20 18.29
CA ASP A 154 -37.36 -1.68 17.22
C ASP A 154 -37.38 -0.15 17.11
N SER A 155 -37.83 0.54 18.14
CA SER A 155 -37.81 2.00 18.19
C SER A 155 -36.38 2.49 18.45
N GLY A 156 -35.74 3.05 17.41
CA GLY A 156 -34.48 3.78 17.57
C GLY A 156 -34.67 5.19 18.11
N GLY A 157 -33.56 5.92 18.28
CA GLY A 157 -33.56 7.33 18.73
C GLY A 157 -34.37 8.29 17.87
N ARG A 158 -34.79 7.88 16.66
CA ARG A 158 -35.60 8.69 15.73
C ARG A 158 -36.89 9.23 16.35
N LYS A 159 -37.54 8.47 17.25
CA LYS A 159 -38.77 8.92 17.94
C LYS A 159 -38.57 10.18 18.78
N LEU A 160 -37.35 10.42 19.25
CA LEU A 160 -37.02 11.58 20.07
C LEU A 160 -36.81 12.84 19.24
N PHE A 161 -36.50 12.73 17.94
CA PHE A 161 -36.34 13.89 17.07
C PHE A 161 -37.64 14.67 16.90
N GLU A 162 -38.78 13.96 16.74
CA GLU A 162 -40.09 14.59 16.63
C GLU A 162 -40.55 15.17 17.97
N LYS A 163 -40.35 14.41 19.07
CA LYS A 163 -40.72 14.82 20.43
C LYS A 163 -39.96 16.08 20.89
N HIS A 164 -38.73 16.26 20.44
CA HIS A 164 -37.82 17.33 20.89
C HIS A 164 -37.29 18.18 19.75
N ARG A 165 -38.14 18.49 18.76
CA ARG A 165 -37.76 19.28 17.58
C ARG A 165 -37.18 20.66 17.93
N ASP A 166 -37.65 21.29 19.01
CA ASP A 166 -37.17 22.61 19.45
C ASP A 166 -35.78 22.57 20.11
N ASP A 167 -35.30 21.38 20.49
CA ASP A 167 -33.99 21.15 21.10
C ASP A 167 -33.08 20.27 20.22
N LEU A 168 -33.35 20.29 18.91
CA LEU A 168 -32.67 19.50 17.90
C LEU A 168 -31.98 20.41 16.88
N ILE A 169 -30.67 20.20 16.69
CA ILE A 169 -29.92 20.77 15.57
C ILE A 169 -29.59 19.69 14.56
N THR A 170 -29.65 20.01 13.26
CA THR A 170 -29.35 19.07 12.20
C THR A 170 -28.08 19.44 11.45
N VAL A 171 -27.40 18.39 10.97
CA VAL A 171 -26.31 18.47 10.00
C VAL A 171 -26.83 17.84 8.71
N GLU A 172 -27.01 18.66 7.69
CA GLU A 172 -27.51 18.21 6.39
C GLU A 172 -26.41 17.51 5.60
N LEU A 173 -26.75 16.35 5.05
CA LEU A 173 -25.89 15.61 4.13
C LEU A 173 -26.03 16.13 2.71
N GLU A 174 -24.88 16.24 2.04
CA GLU A 174 -24.81 16.53 0.60
C GLU A 174 -25.42 15.40 -0.22
N ASP A 175 -25.28 14.16 0.24
CA ASP A 175 -25.84 12.98 -0.42
C ASP A 175 -26.46 12.01 0.59
N CYS A 176 -27.77 11.85 0.49
CA CYS A 176 -28.56 10.95 1.30
C CYS A 176 -28.13 9.48 1.22
N ARG A 177 -27.48 9.08 0.11
CA ARG A 177 -26.98 7.71 -0.10
C ARG A 177 -25.88 7.33 0.90
N MET A 178 -25.28 8.30 1.59
CA MET A 178 -24.33 8.06 2.69
C MET A 178 -24.97 7.41 3.93
N LEU A 179 -26.31 7.40 4.03
CA LEU A 179 -27.07 6.78 5.13
C LEU A 179 -27.75 5.47 4.73
N GLU A 180 -27.37 4.89 3.60
CA GLU A 180 -27.89 3.60 3.17
C GLU A 180 -27.43 2.52 4.16
N ASP A 181 -28.40 1.76 4.67
CA ASP A 181 -28.16 0.66 5.58
C ASP A 181 -28.03 -0.63 4.76
N LEU A 182 -27.20 -1.59 5.19
CA LEU A 182 -27.19 -2.92 4.59
C LEU A 182 -28.29 -3.77 5.25
N ASP A 183 -29.47 -3.91 4.65
CA ASP A 183 -30.61 -4.62 5.26
C ASP A 183 -30.89 -5.99 4.66
N TYR A 184 -30.72 -6.12 3.34
CA TYR A 184 -30.96 -7.33 2.55
C TYR A 184 -29.69 -7.74 1.79
N PRO A 185 -29.53 -9.03 1.42
CA PRO A 185 -28.36 -9.49 0.67
C PRO A 185 -28.15 -8.75 -0.66
N ASP A 186 -29.24 -8.38 -1.32
CA ASP A 186 -29.23 -7.66 -2.60
C ASP A 186 -28.74 -6.20 -2.46
N ASP A 187 -28.68 -5.66 -1.24
CA ASP A 187 -28.11 -4.33 -0.98
C ASP A 187 -26.58 -4.34 -1.09
N LEU A 188 -25.92 -5.51 -0.94
CA LEU A 188 -24.46 -5.59 -0.85
C LEU A 188 -23.74 -5.03 -2.09
N PRO A 189 -24.13 -5.37 -3.35
CA PRO A 189 -23.51 -4.76 -4.53
C PRO A 189 -23.72 -3.24 -4.61
N LYS A 190 -24.88 -2.74 -4.17
CA LYS A 190 -25.17 -1.29 -4.10
C LYS A 190 -24.25 -0.63 -3.07
N ILE A 191 -24.14 -1.20 -1.87
CA ILE A 191 -23.25 -0.70 -0.81
C ILE A 191 -21.79 -0.75 -1.24
N GLN A 192 -21.33 -1.80 -1.93
CA GLN A 192 -19.97 -1.87 -2.49
C GLN A 192 -19.69 -0.77 -3.50
N ASN A 193 -20.62 -0.54 -4.45
CA ASN A 193 -20.49 0.54 -5.42
C ASN A 193 -20.50 1.92 -4.74
N LEU A 194 -21.41 2.13 -3.79
CA LEU A 194 -21.46 3.38 -3.04
C LEU A 194 -20.26 3.55 -2.11
N TYR A 195 -19.62 2.48 -1.65
CA TYR A 195 -18.37 2.57 -0.89
C TYR A 195 -17.18 2.94 -1.78
N ASN A 196 -17.17 2.53 -3.06
CA ASN A 196 -16.20 3.03 -4.03
C ASN A 196 -16.38 4.53 -4.30
N VAL A 197 -17.63 5.01 -4.25
CA VAL A 197 -17.95 6.43 -4.35
C VAL A 197 -17.58 7.11 -3.03
N PHE A 198 -18.29 6.84 -1.92
CA PHE A 198 -18.20 7.57 -0.65
C PHE A 198 -17.11 7.10 0.32
N GLY A 199 -16.82 5.80 0.31
CA GLY A 199 -15.92 5.14 1.28
C GLY A 199 -14.44 5.30 0.99
N THR A 200 -14.08 5.67 -0.24
CA THR A 200 -12.71 6.11 -0.61
C THR A 200 -12.43 7.55 -0.18
N PHE A 201 -13.45 8.35 0.14
CA PHE A 201 -13.28 9.68 0.74
C PHE A 201 -12.94 9.65 2.25
N ASP A 202 -12.78 8.45 2.83
CA ASP A 202 -12.65 8.21 4.29
C ASP A 202 -11.26 7.73 4.76
N THR A 203 -10.27 7.60 3.88
CA THR A 203 -8.89 7.78 4.35
C THR A 203 -8.79 9.24 4.70
N ALA A 204 -8.96 9.55 5.99
CA ALA A 204 -8.99 10.88 6.58
C ALA A 204 -9.18 12.00 5.54
N GLN A 205 -10.34 12.65 5.51
CA GLN A 205 -10.30 14.08 5.23
C GLN A 205 -9.39 14.70 6.30
N ASN A 206 -8.09 14.66 6.00
CA ASN A 206 -7.07 15.44 6.60
C ASN A 206 -7.69 16.83 6.51
N PRO A 207 -7.99 17.48 7.64
CA PRO A 207 -8.75 18.72 7.66
C PRO A 207 -8.09 19.82 6.81
N ASN A 208 -6.89 19.55 6.30
CA ASN A 208 -6.06 20.30 5.39
C ASN A 208 -6.26 20.03 3.87
N ALA A 209 -7.16 19.16 3.41
CA ALA A 209 -7.44 19.00 1.98
C ALA A 209 -7.96 20.33 1.39
N GLY A 210 -7.28 20.84 0.38
CA GLY A 210 -7.50 22.20 -0.15
C GLY A 210 -7.04 23.35 0.77
N ARG A 211 -6.34 23.09 1.88
CA ARG A 211 -5.72 24.16 2.69
C ARG A 211 -4.42 24.64 2.06
N SER A 212 -4.22 25.94 2.19
CA SER A 212 -2.98 26.62 1.87
C SER A 212 -2.08 26.70 3.11
N ASN A 213 -0.76 26.67 2.93
CA ASN A 213 0.26 26.91 3.96
C ASN A 213 0.34 25.80 5.04
N ILE A 214 0.32 24.55 4.60
CA ILE A 214 0.31 23.34 5.45
C ILE A 214 1.73 22.82 5.77
N SER A 215 1.88 21.91 6.73
CA SER A 215 3.19 21.32 7.01
C SER A 215 3.64 20.36 5.90
N PHE A 216 4.94 20.14 5.75
CA PHE A 216 5.47 19.17 4.78
C PHE A 216 5.00 17.74 5.06
N ALA A 217 4.98 17.32 6.34
CA ALA A 217 4.45 16.02 6.74
C ALA A 217 2.98 15.84 6.34
N THR A 218 2.16 16.86 6.60
CA THR A 218 0.75 16.89 6.20
C THR A 218 0.58 16.79 4.68
N ALA A 219 1.45 17.46 3.90
CA ALA A 219 1.40 17.38 2.45
C ALA A 219 1.72 15.96 1.93
N LEU A 220 2.69 15.27 2.53
CA LEU A 220 3.00 13.87 2.21
C LEU A 220 1.84 12.93 2.57
N GLU A 221 1.19 13.14 3.72
CA GLU A 221 0.00 12.38 4.13
C GLU A 221 -1.15 12.58 3.14
N LEU A 222 -1.50 13.83 2.83
CA LEU A 222 -2.52 14.16 1.83
C LEU A 222 -2.23 13.53 0.47
N PHE A 223 -0.97 13.59 0.04
CA PHE A 223 -0.56 12.95 -1.21
C PHE A 223 -0.69 11.42 -1.12
N ARG A 224 -0.36 10.81 0.02
CA ARG A 224 -0.42 9.35 0.19
C ARG A 224 -1.86 8.81 0.23
N GLU A 225 -2.76 9.56 0.85
CA GLU A 225 -4.16 9.17 1.04
C GLU A 225 -4.99 9.36 -0.24
N ASN A 226 -4.55 10.21 -1.16
CA ASN A 226 -5.30 10.45 -2.40
C ASN A 226 -5.33 9.20 -3.30
N PRO A 227 -6.49 8.83 -3.87
CA PRO A 227 -6.68 7.58 -4.63
C PRO A 227 -6.12 7.67 -6.07
N TRP A 228 -4.79 7.79 -6.18
CA TRP A 228 -4.12 7.86 -7.47
C TRP A 228 -4.35 6.61 -8.32
N LYS A 229 -4.45 6.83 -9.64
CA LYS A 229 -4.60 5.76 -10.63
C LYS A 229 -3.38 4.84 -10.61
N ARG A 230 -3.62 3.53 -10.49
CA ARG A 230 -2.54 2.52 -10.48
C ARG A 230 -1.81 2.46 -11.82
N ILE A 231 -0.52 2.21 -11.75
CA ILE A 231 0.34 1.98 -12.92
C ILE A 231 0.15 0.54 -13.40
N GLY A 232 0.10 0.36 -14.72
CA GLY A 232 0.02 -0.96 -15.33
C GLY A 232 1.30 -1.77 -15.15
N THR A 233 1.24 -3.04 -15.53
CA THR A 233 2.40 -3.95 -15.57
C THR A 233 2.64 -4.43 -16.99
N VAL A 234 3.85 -4.87 -17.26
CA VAL A 234 4.26 -5.43 -18.56
C VAL A 234 5.20 -6.60 -18.32
N ARG A 235 5.08 -7.63 -19.15
CA ARG A 235 6.01 -8.74 -19.15
C ARG A 235 7.19 -8.43 -20.06
N VAL A 236 8.41 -8.65 -19.57
CA VAL A 236 9.64 -8.40 -20.30
C VAL A 236 10.59 -9.59 -20.18
N PRO A 237 11.49 -9.82 -21.17
CA PRO A 237 12.57 -10.78 -21.02
C PRO A 237 13.42 -10.47 -19.79
N ALA A 238 13.74 -11.48 -18.97
CA ALA A 238 14.51 -11.33 -17.74
C ALA A 238 15.88 -10.68 -17.98
N GLY A 239 16.53 -10.98 -19.10
CA GLY A 239 17.78 -10.34 -19.50
C GLY A 239 17.69 -8.84 -19.81
N LYS A 240 16.46 -8.29 -19.96
CA LYS A 240 16.19 -6.87 -20.24
C LYS A 240 15.50 -6.14 -19.09
N SER A 241 15.31 -6.80 -17.95
CA SER A 241 14.57 -6.23 -16.82
C SER A 241 15.43 -5.41 -15.85
N CYS A 242 16.76 -5.42 -16.02
CA CYS A 242 17.68 -4.65 -15.18
C CYS A 242 17.31 -3.16 -15.14
N GLY A 243 17.27 -2.58 -13.94
CA GLY A 243 16.86 -1.20 -13.68
C GLY A 243 15.34 -1.00 -13.53
N MET A 244 14.52 -1.95 -13.98
CA MET A 244 13.07 -1.90 -13.82
C MET A 244 12.64 -2.35 -12.41
N ILE A 245 11.37 -2.16 -12.07
CA ILE A 245 10.81 -2.57 -10.76
C ILE A 245 9.90 -3.77 -10.95
N SER A 246 10.15 -4.87 -10.23
CA SER A 246 9.31 -6.06 -10.27
C SER A 246 7.89 -5.76 -9.77
N SER A 247 6.87 -6.24 -10.45
CA SER A 247 5.47 -6.05 -10.01
C SER A 247 4.95 -7.15 -9.10
N GLU A 248 5.64 -8.28 -9.05
CA GLU A 248 5.22 -9.46 -8.31
C GLU A 248 6.42 -10.20 -7.70
N ASN A 249 6.10 -11.16 -6.83
CA ASN A 249 7.10 -12.09 -6.34
C ASN A 249 7.44 -13.10 -7.45
N VAL A 250 8.73 -13.35 -7.67
CA VAL A 250 9.23 -14.38 -8.57
C VAL A 250 9.93 -15.44 -7.73
N THR A 251 9.47 -16.67 -7.83
CA THR A 251 10.04 -17.84 -7.15
C THR A 251 10.60 -18.83 -8.17
N THR A 252 11.63 -19.59 -7.78
CA THR A 252 12.13 -20.70 -8.62
C THR A 252 11.23 -21.94 -8.53
N PHE A 253 11.15 -22.72 -9.61
CA PHE A 253 10.50 -24.03 -9.65
C PHE A 253 11.51 -25.19 -9.61
N LEU A 254 12.80 -24.89 -9.47
CA LEU A 254 13.88 -25.87 -9.47
C LEU A 254 14.90 -25.57 -8.38
N HIS A 255 15.64 -26.61 -7.98
CA HIS A 255 16.86 -26.44 -7.21
C HIS A 255 17.97 -25.92 -8.11
N TYR A 256 18.68 -24.89 -7.67
CA TYR A 256 19.92 -24.44 -8.29
C TYR A 256 21.05 -24.48 -7.26
N PRO A 257 22.17 -25.17 -7.55
CA PRO A 257 22.37 -26.09 -8.67
C PRO A 257 21.37 -27.27 -8.65
N SER A 258 21.07 -27.86 -9.81
CA SER A 258 20.07 -28.95 -9.91
C SER A 258 20.58 -30.32 -9.46
N TYR A 259 21.90 -30.47 -9.31
CA TYR A 259 22.57 -31.68 -8.87
C TYR A 259 23.82 -31.32 -8.05
N ARG A 260 24.33 -32.30 -7.30
CA ARG A 260 25.55 -32.18 -6.51
C ARG A 260 26.75 -32.06 -7.46
N LYS A 261 27.59 -31.04 -7.29
CA LYS A 261 28.75 -30.80 -8.16
C LYS A 261 30.03 -30.58 -7.38
N SER A 262 31.18 -30.84 -8.00
CA SER A 262 32.47 -30.57 -7.39
C SER A 262 32.72 -29.08 -7.24
N ALA A 263 33.16 -28.65 -6.05
CA ALA A 263 33.59 -27.27 -5.79
C ALA A 263 35.04 -27.01 -6.25
N MET A 264 35.80 -28.07 -6.53
CA MET A 264 37.25 -28.02 -6.79
C MET A 264 37.64 -29.04 -7.87
N ASP A 265 38.82 -28.90 -8.46
CA ASP A 265 39.43 -29.97 -9.24
C ASP A 265 40.07 -31.00 -8.30
N GLY A 266 39.92 -32.29 -8.61
CA GLY A 266 40.36 -33.33 -7.69
C GLY A 266 39.95 -34.75 -8.04
N TYR A 267 39.77 -35.56 -7.00
CA TYR A 267 39.37 -36.97 -7.09
C TYR A 267 38.12 -37.21 -6.25
N VAL A 268 37.04 -37.65 -6.90
CA VAL A 268 35.78 -37.95 -6.21
C VAL A 268 35.77 -39.38 -5.69
N VAL A 269 35.38 -39.53 -4.42
CA VAL A 269 35.42 -40.78 -3.65
C VAL A 269 34.17 -40.93 -2.78
N ASP A 270 33.90 -42.17 -2.35
CA ASP A 270 33.06 -42.45 -1.19
C ASP A 270 33.90 -42.27 0.08
N SER A 271 33.52 -41.34 0.96
CA SER A 271 34.27 -41.06 2.20
C SER A 271 34.29 -42.23 3.18
N SER A 272 33.41 -43.23 3.03
CA SER A 272 33.39 -44.44 3.88
C SER A 272 34.70 -45.25 3.83
N ILE A 273 35.51 -45.09 2.78
CA ILE A 273 36.85 -45.71 2.68
C ILE A 273 37.77 -45.27 3.83
N PHE A 274 37.56 -44.08 4.38
CA PHE A 274 38.36 -43.51 5.48
C PHE A 274 37.91 -43.96 6.88
N ASP A 275 36.73 -44.56 7.00
CA ASP A 275 36.19 -45.11 8.27
C ASP A 275 36.71 -46.53 8.56
N SER A 276 37.47 -47.11 7.62
CA SER A 276 38.11 -48.41 7.80
C SER A 276 39.36 -48.30 8.70
N THR A 277 39.69 -49.38 9.42
CA THR A 277 40.78 -49.44 10.43
C THR A 277 42.21 -49.34 9.86
N GLU A 278 42.37 -48.90 8.60
CA GLU A 278 43.65 -48.81 7.91
C GLU A 278 44.49 -47.61 8.37
N ARG A 279 45.81 -47.82 8.47
CA ARG A 279 46.77 -46.75 8.70
C ARG A 279 47.05 -46.06 7.37
N PHE A 280 46.85 -44.75 7.33
CA PHE A 280 47.29 -43.88 6.24
C PHE A 280 48.77 -44.08 5.91
N PRO A 281 49.18 -43.91 4.64
CA PRO A 281 48.40 -43.42 3.49
C PRO A 281 47.58 -44.52 2.78
N ILE A 282 46.53 -44.11 2.04
CA ILE A 282 45.70 -45.00 1.19
C ILE A 282 46.00 -44.69 -0.28
N ASP A 283 46.15 -45.72 -1.11
CA ASP A 283 46.35 -45.59 -2.56
C ASP A 283 45.04 -45.93 -3.31
N LEU A 284 44.54 -45.00 -4.13
CA LEU A 284 43.30 -45.11 -4.89
C LEU A 284 43.58 -45.19 -6.39
N ARG A 285 42.89 -46.06 -7.12
CA ARG A 285 43.03 -46.17 -8.58
C ARG A 285 42.06 -45.22 -9.29
N ILE A 286 42.57 -44.41 -10.22
CA ILE A 286 41.77 -43.56 -11.10
C ILE A 286 41.09 -44.46 -12.15
N ASP A 287 39.77 -44.50 -12.16
CA ASP A 287 38.98 -45.38 -13.04
C ASP A 287 38.29 -44.62 -14.19
N GLY A 288 38.54 -43.32 -14.32
CA GLY A 288 37.89 -42.46 -15.30
C GLY A 288 37.92 -40.97 -14.94
N ARG A 289 37.23 -40.17 -15.76
CA ARG A 289 37.21 -38.71 -15.69
C ARG A 289 35.79 -38.14 -15.81
N ILE A 290 35.45 -37.17 -14.97
CA ILE A 290 34.18 -36.42 -14.99
C ILE A 290 34.46 -34.94 -15.26
N SER A 291 33.93 -34.42 -16.36
CA SER A 291 33.99 -32.99 -16.73
C SER A 291 32.63 -32.34 -16.56
N ALA A 292 32.61 -31.01 -16.40
CA ALA A 292 31.37 -30.24 -16.34
C ALA A 292 30.45 -30.51 -17.55
N GLY A 293 29.14 -30.64 -17.29
CA GLY A 293 28.13 -30.90 -18.31
C GLY A 293 28.03 -32.35 -18.80
N ARG A 294 28.78 -33.30 -18.21
CA ARG A 294 28.60 -34.74 -18.44
C ARG A 294 27.96 -35.42 -17.23
N THR A 295 27.04 -36.35 -17.49
CA THR A 295 26.41 -37.16 -16.46
C THR A 295 27.42 -38.07 -15.79
N ALA A 296 27.43 -38.09 -14.46
CA ALA A 296 28.33 -38.92 -13.68
C ALA A 296 28.08 -40.42 -13.91
N VAL A 297 29.17 -41.20 -14.02
CA VAL A 297 29.12 -42.66 -14.02
C VAL A 297 29.23 -43.17 -12.58
N LYS A 298 28.63 -44.31 -12.27
CA LYS A 298 28.72 -44.94 -10.94
C LYS A 298 30.18 -45.32 -10.64
N LEU A 299 30.65 -45.06 -9.42
CA LEU A 299 31.97 -45.51 -8.96
C LEU A 299 31.92 -47.04 -8.72
N GLU A 300 32.79 -47.82 -9.36
CA GLU A 300 32.59 -49.27 -9.44
C GLU A 300 32.99 -50.09 -8.19
N SER A 301 33.81 -49.59 -7.25
CA SER A 301 34.25 -50.34 -6.05
C SER A 301 34.97 -49.46 -5.01
N PRO A 302 35.08 -49.89 -3.73
CA PRO A 302 36.05 -49.32 -2.78
C PRO A 302 37.48 -49.38 -3.33
N GLY A 303 38.30 -48.34 -3.07
CA GLY A 303 39.68 -48.24 -3.57
C GLY A 303 39.84 -47.67 -4.99
N LYS A 304 38.74 -47.23 -5.62
CA LYS A 304 38.75 -46.50 -6.89
C LYS A 304 38.28 -45.05 -6.69
N CYS A 305 38.71 -44.16 -7.58
CA CYS A 305 38.24 -42.77 -7.66
C CYS A 305 38.01 -42.37 -9.12
N PHE A 306 37.25 -41.30 -9.35
CA PHE A 306 37.25 -40.59 -10.64
C PHE A 306 37.98 -39.27 -10.49
N GLU A 307 38.80 -38.92 -11.47
CA GLU A 307 39.31 -37.55 -11.59
C GLU A 307 38.15 -36.65 -12.01
N ILE A 308 37.90 -35.58 -11.25
CA ILE A 308 36.76 -34.69 -11.43
C ILE A 308 37.23 -33.24 -11.51
N PHE A 309 36.62 -32.47 -12.40
CA PHE A 309 36.85 -31.03 -12.51
C PHE A 309 35.73 -30.24 -11.83
N THR A 310 36.00 -29.00 -11.49
CA THR A 310 35.07 -28.05 -10.90
C THR A 310 33.79 -27.96 -11.72
N GLY A 311 32.64 -28.10 -11.07
CA GLY A 311 31.33 -28.16 -11.71
C GLY A 311 30.95 -29.54 -12.29
N GLY A 312 31.84 -30.54 -12.24
CA GLY A 312 31.52 -31.93 -12.56
C GLY A 312 30.48 -32.51 -11.60
N GLU A 313 29.54 -33.30 -12.11
CA GLU A 313 28.49 -33.94 -11.31
C GLU A 313 29.09 -35.04 -10.39
N ILE A 314 28.64 -35.07 -9.14
CA ILE A 314 29.09 -36.08 -8.17
C ILE A 314 28.34 -37.40 -8.43
N PRO A 315 29.04 -38.55 -8.60
CA PRO A 315 28.40 -39.86 -8.69
C PRO A 315 27.47 -40.15 -7.50
N ALA A 316 26.36 -40.85 -7.75
CA ALA A 316 25.35 -41.14 -6.72
C ALA A 316 25.90 -41.89 -5.49
N ASN A 317 26.98 -42.65 -5.65
CA ASN A 317 27.64 -43.40 -4.58
C ASN A 317 28.95 -42.76 -4.12
N ALA A 318 29.15 -41.47 -4.37
CA ALA A 318 30.28 -40.71 -3.87
C ALA A 318 29.80 -39.49 -3.09
N ASP A 319 30.61 -39.04 -2.14
CA ASP A 319 30.22 -37.96 -1.23
C ASP A 319 31.36 -37.09 -0.75
N CYS A 320 32.55 -37.20 -1.35
CA CYS A 320 33.68 -36.33 -1.06
C CYS A 320 34.55 -36.11 -2.30
N VAL A 321 35.14 -34.91 -2.42
CA VAL A 321 36.19 -34.62 -3.42
C VAL A 321 37.50 -34.27 -2.71
N ILE A 322 38.55 -35.02 -3.05
CA ILE A 322 39.94 -34.78 -2.60
C ILE A 322 40.58 -33.82 -3.58
N LYS A 323 41.01 -32.64 -3.14
CA LYS A 323 41.67 -31.67 -4.03
C LYS A 323 43.01 -32.20 -4.50
N TYR A 324 43.46 -31.77 -5.68
CA TYR A 324 44.78 -32.19 -6.20
C TYR A 324 45.93 -31.88 -5.23
N GLU A 325 45.85 -30.76 -4.52
CA GLU A 325 46.88 -30.33 -3.57
C GLU A 325 47.00 -31.25 -2.35
N ASP A 326 45.95 -32.02 -2.03
CA ASP A 326 45.92 -32.94 -0.89
C ASP A 326 46.27 -34.39 -1.28
N ALA A 327 46.67 -34.66 -2.53
CA ALA A 327 46.96 -36.00 -3.00
C ALA A 327 48.16 -36.09 -3.95
N GLU A 328 48.92 -37.18 -3.84
CA GLU A 328 50.09 -37.43 -4.68
C GLU A 328 49.71 -38.39 -5.81
N ARG A 329 49.73 -37.91 -7.07
CA ARG A 329 49.44 -38.74 -8.24
C ARG A 329 50.70 -39.43 -8.76
N ASN A 330 50.60 -40.73 -9.01
CA ASN A 330 51.59 -41.52 -9.74
C ASN A 330 50.89 -42.40 -10.79
N GLY A 331 50.91 -41.96 -12.05
CA GLY A 331 50.19 -42.62 -13.15
C GLY A 331 48.67 -42.63 -12.91
N ASP A 332 48.11 -43.83 -12.84
CA ASP A 332 46.67 -44.08 -12.58
C ASP A 332 46.36 -44.32 -11.10
N THR A 333 47.31 -44.02 -10.20
CA THR A 333 47.15 -44.17 -8.76
C THR A 333 47.29 -42.81 -8.07
N VAL A 334 46.48 -42.57 -7.06
CA VAL A 334 46.45 -41.37 -6.23
C VAL A 334 46.65 -41.77 -4.78
N ARG A 335 47.71 -41.28 -4.16
CA ARG A 335 48.02 -41.50 -2.76
C ARG A 335 47.43 -40.38 -1.91
N VAL A 336 46.68 -40.76 -0.87
CA VAL A 336 45.98 -39.85 0.03
C VAL A 336 46.50 -40.03 1.46
N GLY A 337 47.04 -38.95 2.03
CA GLY A 337 47.74 -38.98 3.32
C GLY A 337 46.86 -38.73 4.55
N ARG A 338 45.61 -38.29 4.38
CA ARG A 338 44.69 -37.91 5.47
C ARG A 338 43.26 -38.38 5.19
N PRO A 339 42.41 -38.56 6.22
CA PRO A 339 40.98 -38.76 6.01
C PRO A 339 40.30 -37.50 5.49
N PHE A 340 39.19 -37.68 4.78
CA PHE A 340 38.29 -36.61 4.33
C PHE A 340 36.87 -36.89 4.81
N ARG A 341 36.08 -35.84 4.99
CA ARG A 341 34.71 -35.96 5.50
C ARG A 341 33.69 -36.01 4.38
N LYS A 342 32.57 -36.66 4.65
CA LYS A 342 31.37 -36.54 3.84
C LYS A 342 31.00 -35.06 3.61
N GLY A 343 30.72 -34.72 2.36
CA GLY A 343 30.36 -33.37 1.89
C GLY A 343 31.56 -32.45 1.63
N GLU A 344 32.80 -32.87 1.90
CA GLU A 344 33.97 -32.02 1.70
C GLU A 344 34.18 -31.73 0.19
N ASN A 345 34.29 -30.43 -0.14
CA ASN A 345 34.47 -29.90 -1.50
C ASN A 345 33.35 -30.25 -2.49
N ILE A 346 32.12 -30.44 -2.00
CA ILE A 346 30.92 -30.61 -2.81
C ILE A 346 30.01 -29.39 -2.64
N VAL A 347 29.48 -28.89 -3.75
CA VAL A 347 28.33 -27.99 -3.77
C VAL A 347 27.08 -28.86 -3.87
N GLU A 348 26.19 -28.75 -2.89
CA GLU A 348 24.98 -29.56 -2.82
C GLU A 348 23.89 -29.04 -3.77
N ALA A 349 22.96 -29.93 -4.14
CA ALA A 349 21.82 -29.51 -4.95
C ALA A 349 20.94 -28.54 -4.14
N GLY A 350 20.57 -27.42 -4.76
CA GLY A 350 19.79 -26.37 -4.12
C GLY A 350 20.52 -25.61 -3.02
N GLU A 351 21.84 -25.53 -3.09
CA GLU A 351 22.66 -24.72 -2.18
C GLU A 351 22.44 -23.22 -2.38
N ASP A 352 22.25 -22.77 -3.63
CA ASP A 352 21.97 -21.36 -3.95
C ASP A 352 20.47 -21.06 -3.86
N PHE A 353 19.65 -21.88 -4.53
CA PHE A 353 18.19 -21.77 -4.52
C PHE A 353 17.53 -23.13 -4.42
N ARG A 354 16.53 -23.25 -3.56
CA ARG A 354 15.63 -24.41 -3.49
C ARG A 354 14.33 -24.11 -4.21
N GLU A 355 13.65 -25.15 -4.66
CA GLU A 355 12.31 -25.02 -5.19
C GLU A 355 11.42 -24.18 -4.26
N ASN A 356 10.71 -23.22 -4.84
CA ASN A 356 9.87 -22.20 -4.17
C ASN A 356 10.62 -21.08 -3.42
N ASP A 357 11.96 -21.03 -3.46
CA ASP A 357 12.68 -19.88 -2.92
C ASP A 357 12.35 -18.59 -3.71
N LEU A 358 12.25 -17.48 -2.97
CA LEU A 358 11.99 -16.16 -3.53
C LEU A 358 13.26 -15.58 -4.15
N ILE A 359 13.24 -15.32 -5.45
CA ILE A 359 14.33 -14.66 -6.18
C ILE A 359 14.14 -13.15 -6.21
N LEU A 360 12.91 -12.70 -6.52
CA LEU A 360 12.55 -11.30 -6.58
C LEU A 360 11.28 -11.07 -5.79
N LYS A 361 11.26 -10.02 -4.96
CA LYS A 361 10.03 -9.54 -4.32
C LYS A 361 9.35 -8.50 -5.22
N GLY A 362 8.02 -8.47 -5.21
CA GLY A 362 7.26 -7.37 -5.79
C GLY A 362 7.68 -6.04 -5.14
N GLY A 363 7.93 -5.03 -5.97
CA GLY A 363 8.44 -3.71 -5.56
C GLY A 363 9.96 -3.60 -5.42
N THR A 364 10.72 -4.60 -5.86
CA THR A 364 12.19 -4.56 -5.86
C THR A 364 12.72 -4.03 -7.19
N ALA A 365 13.72 -3.13 -7.12
CA ALA A 365 14.51 -2.76 -8.30
C ALA A 365 15.38 -3.94 -8.75
N ILE A 366 15.30 -4.28 -10.03
CA ILE A 366 16.02 -5.42 -10.59
C ILE A 366 17.47 -5.00 -10.87
N HIS A 367 18.41 -5.77 -10.36
CA HIS A 367 19.86 -5.52 -10.46
C HIS A 367 20.54 -6.67 -11.20
N PRO A 368 21.81 -6.52 -11.65
CA PRO A 368 22.51 -7.57 -12.39
C PRO A 368 22.52 -8.93 -11.69
N ALA A 369 22.66 -8.95 -10.36
CA ALA A 369 22.61 -10.19 -9.57
C ALA A 369 21.24 -10.89 -9.67
N HIS A 370 20.14 -10.13 -9.66
CA HIS A 370 18.80 -10.68 -9.86
C HIS A 370 18.66 -11.27 -11.27
N VAL A 371 19.17 -10.58 -12.30
CA VAL A 371 19.14 -11.08 -13.67
C VAL A 371 19.91 -12.41 -13.80
N SER A 372 21.07 -12.53 -13.13
CA SER A 372 21.82 -13.77 -13.06
C SER A 372 21.01 -14.89 -12.42
N ALA A 373 20.44 -14.64 -11.23
CA ALA A 373 19.65 -15.63 -10.50
C ALA A 373 18.41 -16.09 -11.27
N LEU A 374 17.71 -15.17 -11.95
CA LEU A 374 16.59 -15.50 -12.84
C LEU A 374 17.05 -16.42 -13.97
N SER A 375 18.20 -16.13 -14.60
CA SER A 375 18.75 -16.97 -15.67
C SER A 375 19.17 -18.36 -15.17
N GLU A 376 19.79 -18.46 -14.01
CA GLU A 376 20.20 -19.72 -13.38
C GLU A 376 19.00 -20.60 -13.03
N CYS A 377 17.89 -19.97 -12.63
CA CYS A 377 16.62 -20.63 -12.35
C CYS A 377 15.72 -20.82 -13.59
N MET A 378 16.25 -20.61 -14.81
CA MET A 378 15.54 -20.76 -16.09
C MET A 378 14.27 -19.90 -16.20
N ILE A 379 14.27 -18.71 -15.59
CA ILE A 379 13.17 -17.76 -15.70
C ILE A 379 13.45 -16.81 -16.86
N GLU A 380 12.71 -17.00 -17.96
CA GLU A 380 12.92 -16.25 -19.21
C GLU A 380 12.29 -14.86 -19.21
N GLU A 381 11.20 -14.68 -18.47
CA GLU A 381 10.41 -13.45 -18.43
C GLU A 381 9.97 -13.10 -17.00
N VAL A 382 9.84 -11.79 -16.74
CA VAL A 382 9.34 -11.27 -15.46
C VAL A 382 8.31 -10.18 -15.69
N ASN A 383 7.32 -10.09 -14.80
CA ASN A 383 6.36 -8.99 -14.78
C ASN A 383 6.96 -7.81 -14.03
N VAL A 384 7.02 -6.65 -14.68
CA VAL A 384 7.53 -5.39 -14.13
C VAL A 384 6.46 -4.31 -14.21
N PHE A 385 6.58 -3.28 -13.40
CA PHE A 385 5.74 -2.09 -13.57
C PHE A 385 6.07 -1.39 -14.90
N GLN A 386 5.05 -0.84 -15.55
CA GLN A 386 5.25 0.06 -16.69
C GLN A 386 6.03 1.30 -16.25
N LYS A 387 6.76 1.89 -17.20
CA LYS A 387 7.55 3.09 -16.97
C LYS A 387 6.64 4.25 -16.57
N ILE A 388 6.99 4.95 -15.49
CA ILE A 388 6.22 6.12 -15.04
C ILE A 388 6.54 7.31 -15.95
N ARG A 389 5.58 7.78 -16.73
CA ARG A 389 5.76 8.93 -17.63
C ARG A 389 5.32 10.21 -16.94
N VAL A 390 6.23 11.18 -16.92
CA VAL A 390 6.03 12.47 -16.28
C VAL A 390 6.12 13.57 -17.33
N SER A 391 4.97 14.12 -17.71
CA SER A 391 4.92 15.26 -18.63
C SER A 391 5.26 16.56 -17.91
N VAL A 392 6.16 17.36 -18.47
CA VAL A 392 6.59 18.65 -17.91
C VAL A 392 6.25 19.77 -18.88
N ILE A 393 5.39 20.68 -18.44
CA ILE A 393 4.92 21.87 -19.15
C ILE A 393 5.52 23.10 -18.48
N SER A 394 6.09 24.01 -19.26
CA SER A 394 6.52 25.32 -18.78
C SER A 394 5.48 26.37 -19.14
N THR A 395 5.24 27.35 -18.27
CA THR A 395 4.46 28.55 -18.58
C THR A 395 5.31 29.78 -18.32
N GLY A 396 5.06 30.82 -19.11
CA GLY A 396 5.76 32.09 -19.03
C GLY A 396 5.73 32.80 -20.37
N ASN A 397 5.07 33.96 -20.44
CA ASN A 397 5.11 34.80 -21.64
C ASN A 397 6.55 35.25 -21.95
N GLU A 398 7.39 35.40 -20.93
CA GLU A 398 8.81 35.69 -21.07
C GLU A 398 9.62 34.54 -21.67
N LEU A 399 9.04 33.34 -21.80
CA LEU A 399 9.70 32.14 -22.30
C LEU A 399 9.40 31.87 -23.80
N ASP A 400 8.49 32.61 -24.43
CA ASP A 400 8.05 32.34 -25.81
C ASP A 400 9.02 32.78 -26.94
N GLY A 401 10.10 33.49 -26.58
CA GLY A 401 11.20 33.84 -27.49
C GLY A 401 10.89 34.94 -28.50
N SER A 402 9.77 35.66 -28.36
CA SER A 402 9.31 36.64 -29.36
C SER A 402 9.97 38.03 -29.29
N GLU A 403 10.59 38.43 -28.16
CA GLU A 403 11.32 39.70 -28.03
C GLU A 403 12.73 39.52 -27.40
N MET A 404 13.78 39.91 -28.13
CA MET A 404 15.21 39.70 -27.78
C MET A 404 15.73 40.48 -26.57
N ALA A 405 14.93 41.36 -25.95
CA ALA A 405 15.33 42.14 -24.78
C ALA A 405 14.46 41.76 -23.57
N GLY A 406 15.04 41.08 -22.57
CA GLY A 406 14.34 40.67 -21.34
C GLY A 406 13.97 39.18 -21.25
N HIS A 407 14.42 38.36 -22.20
CA HIS A 407 14.14 36.93 -22.27
C HIS A 407 15.01 36.11 -21.29
N ASN A 408 14.39 35.29 -20.44
CA ASN A 408 15.08 34.25 -19.69
C ASN A 408 14.79 32.90 -20.37
N PRO A 409 15.80 32.07 -20.69
CA PRO A 409 15.55 30.76 -21.28
C PRO A 409 14.90 29.82 -20.25
N ASP A 410 14.02 28.94 -20.72
CA ASP A 410 13.49 27.86 -19.89
C ASP A 410 14.62 26.92 -19.46
N SER A 411 14.92 26.94 -18.16
CA SER A 411 15.93 26.11 -17.53
C SER A 411 15.33 25.08 -16.57
N THR A 412 14.04 25.14 -16.29
CA THR A 412 13.38 24.26 -15.31
C THR A 412 12.90 22.98 -15.96
N GLN A 413 12.25 23.06 -17.13
CA GLN A 413 11.80 21.85 -17.83
C GLN A 413 12.97 20.95 -18.26
N PRO A 414 14.07 21.47 -18.87
CA PRO A 414 15.23 20.64 -19.17
C PRO A 414 15.82 19.97 -17.93
N LEU A 415 15.89 20.67 -16.79
CA LEU A 415 16.37 20.08 -15.54
C LEU A 415 15.49 18.92 -15.09
N LEU A 416 14.17 19.13 -15.01
CA LEU A 416 13.23 18.12 -14.54
C LEU A 416 13.21 16.90 -15.46
N VAL A 417 13.09 17.12 -16.79
CA VAL A 417 13.06 16.04 -17.79
C VAL A 417 14.30 15.15 -17.68
N ASN A 418 15.49 15.74 -17.59
CA ASN A 418 16.73 14.96 -17.50
C ASN A 418 16.89 14.26 -16.14
N TRP A 419 16.45 14.87 -15.05
CA TRP A 419 16.49 14.23 -13.72
C TRP A 419 15.52 13.05 -13.60
N LEU A 420 14.39 13.11 -14.33
CA LEU A 420 13.35 12.08 -14.32
C LEU A 420 13.69 10.85 -15.16
N ASN A 421 14.67 10.95 -16.06
CA ASN A 421 15.07 9.83 -16.91
C ASN A 421 15.83 8.77 -16.12
N LYS A 422 15.10 7.73 -15.71
CA LYS A 422 15.59 6.52 -15.05
C LYS A 422 15.11 5.29 -15.83
N ASP A 423 15.57 4.10 -15.47
CA ASP A 423 15.13 2.87 -16.13
C ASP A 423 13.61 2.63 -15.95
N TYR A 424 13.06 3.01 -14.79
CA TYR A 424 11.64 2.85 -14.45
C TYR A 424 10.79 4.13 -14.59
N MET A 425 11.38 5.25 -15.02
CA MET A 425 10.68 6.56 -15.10
C MET A 425 11.20 7.39 -16.27
N GLU A 426 10.33 8.14 -16.95
CA GLU A 426 10.67 8.96 -18.10
C GLU A 426 10.10 10.37 -17.97
N GLY A 427 10.94 11.38 -18.18
CA GLY A 427 10.51 12.77 -18.29
C GLY A 427 10.18 13.12 -19.74
N ILE A 428 9.02 13.73 -19.97
CA ILE A 428 8.56 14.14 -21.30
C ILE A 428 8.41 15.67 -21.33
N GLY A 429 9.26 16.36 -22.09
CA GLY A 429 9.14 17.79 -22.31
C GLY A 429 7.95 18.11 -23.21
N ARG A 430 7.02 18.94 -22.74
CA ARG A 430 5.80 19.33 -23.47
C ARG A 430 5.86 20.77 -23.99
N GLY A 431 7.03 21.41 -23.87
CA GLY A 431 7.28 22.76 -24.35
C GLY A 431 6.67 23.83 -23.46
N ILE A 432 6.53 25.02 -24.03
CA ILE A 432 6.07 26.22 -23.33
C ILE A 432 4.63 26.53 -23.74
N CYS A 433 3.80 26.82 -22.75
CA CYS A 433 2.41 27.24 -22.86
C CYS A 433 2.30 28.73 -22.49
N ARG A 434 1.37 29.45 -23.12
CA ARG A 434 1.10 30.86 -22.80
C ARG A 434 0.49 31.00 -21.40
N ASP A 435 0.70 32.13 -20.75
CA ASP A 435 0.11 32.41 -19.42
C ASP A 435 -1.37 32.79 -19.51
N ASN A 436 -2.20 31.85 -19.96
CA ASN A 436 -3.65 31.96 -19.82
C ASN A 436 -4.27 30.61 -19.42
N ALA A 437 -5.37 30.70 -18.68
CA ALA A 437 -5.97 29.51 -18.08
C ALA A 437 -6.52 28.51 -19.10
N GLY A 438 -6.89 28.93 -20.33
CA GLY A 438 -7.40 28.02 -21.36
C GLY A 438 -6.29 27.11 -21.88
N ASP A 439 -5.19 27.72 -22.36
CA ASP A 439 -4.06 26.99 -22.94
C ASP A 439 -3.42 26.03 -21.92
N ILE A 440 -3.33 26.42 -20.65
CA ILE A 440 -2.80 25.56 -19.58
C ILE A 440 -3.69 24.33 -19.39
N VAL A 441 -5.00 24.52 -19.29
CA VAL A 441 -5.96 23.42 -19.11
C VAL A 441 -5.94 22.49 -20.32
N ASP A 442 -5.97 23.02 -21.54
CA ASP A 442 -5.94 22.23 -22.76
C ASP A 442 -4.67 21.38 -22.86
N LYS A 443 -3.51 21.94 -22.48
CA LYS A 443 -2.24 21.22 -22.47
C LYS A 443 -2.19 20.13 -21.39
N VAL A 444 -2.73 20.39 -20.20
CA VAL A 444 -2.85 19.38 -19.14
C VAL A 444 -3.76 18.24 -19.59
N VAL A 445 -4.90 18.55 -20.22
CA VAL A 445 -5.82 17.55 -20.76
C VAL A 445 -5.16 16.72 -21.87
N GLU A 446 -4.38 17.34 -22.75
CA GLU A 446 -3.60 16.62 -23.76
C GLU A 446 -2.63 15.60 -23.11
N CYS A 447 -1.87 16.03 -22.11
CA CYS A 447 -0.87 15.21 -21.42
C CYS A 447 -1.49 14.08 -20.57
N SER A 448 -2.73 14.24 -20.09
CA SER A 448 -3.43 13.22 -19.31
C SER A 448 -3.67 11.91 -20.07
N LYS A 449 -3.59 11.94 -21.41
CA LYS A 449 -3.83 10.78 -22.27
C LYS A 449 -2.70 9.76 -22.25
N ASP A 450 -1.48 10.18 -21.91
CA ASP A 450 -0.27 9.37 -22.06
C ASP A 450 0.74 9.56 -20.92
N SER A 451 0.33 10.15 -19.81
CA SER A 451 1.20 10.44 -18.66
C SER A 451 0.57 9.99 -17.34
N GLU A 452 1.40 9.45 -16.46
CA GLU A 452 0.99 9.07 -15.10
C GLU A 452 1.14 10.23 -14.12
N ILE A 453 1.92 11.26 -14.47
CA ILE A 453 2.08 12.50 -13.70
C ILE A 453 2.21 13.67 -14.68
N ILE A 454 1.64 14.82 -14.33
CA ILE A 454 1.79 16.06 -15.07
C ILE A 454 2.40 17.12 -14.15
N VAL A 455 3.39 17.85 -14.64
CA VAL A 455 4.05 18.95 -13.95
C VAL A 455 3.87 20.21 -14.78
N VAL A 456 3.34 21.26 -14.17
CA VAL A 456 3.24 22.59 -14.75
C VAL A 456 4.12 23.52 -13.92
N THR A 457 5.14 24.10 -14.54
CA THR A 457 6.03 25.07 -13.90
C THR A 457 5.65 26.48 -14.35
N GLY A 458 5.31 27.37 -13.42
CA GLY A 458 4.95 28.77 -13.72
C GLY A 458 6.01 29.77 -13.26
N GLY A 459 5.90 31.03 -13.66
CA GLY A 459 6.89 32.10 -13.42
C GLY A 459 7.44 32.23 -11.99
N SER A 460 8.54 32.99 -11.84
CA SER A 460 9.22 33.16 -10.55
C SER A 460 8.48 34.10 -9.56
N ALA A 461 7.50 34.86 -10.05
CA ALA A 461 6.69 35.77 -9.25
C ALA A 461 5.45 35.07 -8.66
N LYS A 462 5.00 35.57 -7.51
CA LYS A 462 3.81 35.05 -6.83
C LYS A 462 2.55 35.15 -7.70
N SER A 463 2.44 36.19 -8.53
CA SER A 463 1.31 36.42 -9.44
C SER A 463 1.14 35.34 -10.51
N ASP A 464 2.25 34.77 -10.97
CA ASP A 464 2.27 33.87 -12.13
C ASP A 464 1.97 32.43 -11.68
N LEU A 465 2.47 32.07 -10.49
CA LEU A 465 2.07 30.84 -9.81
C LEU A 465 0.59 30.85 -9.42
N ASP A 466 0.07 32.01 -9.02
CA ASP A 466 -1.36 32.19 -8.79
C ASP A 466 -2.16 31.98 -10.09
N LEU A 467 -1.61 32.25 -11.28
CA LEU A 467 -2.28 32.00 -12.56
C LEU A 467 -2.35 30.52 -12.89
N VAL A 468 -1.25 29.77 -12.74
CA VAL A 468 -1.24 28.31 -12.94
C VAL A 468 -2.23 27.64 -11.98
N GLN A 469 -2.20 28.01 -10.70
CA GLN A 469 -3.13 27.44 -9.71
C GLN A 469 -4.60 27.78 -10.05
N LYS A 470 -4.91 29.02 -10.43
CA LYS A 470 -6.25 29.40 -10.91
C LYS A 470 -6.70 28.65 -12.17
N ALA A 471 -5.78 28.27 -13.04
CA ALA A 471 -6.08 27.47 -14.22
C ALA A 471 -6.43 26.03 -13.81
N LEU A 472 -5.61 25.43 -12.93
CA LEU A 472 -5.80 24.07 -12.42
C LEU A 472 -7.04 23.95 -11.51
N ASP A 473 -7.44 25.01 -10.80
CA ASP A 473 -8.69 25.08 -10.03
C ASP A 473 -9.95 24.85 -10.91
N LYS A 474 -9.83 25.04 -12.24
CA LYS A 474 -10.91 24.72 -13.19
C LYS A 474 -11.00 23.23 -13.53
N ILE A 475 -9.94 22.47 -13.29
CA ILE A 475 -9.89 21.02 -13.50
C ILE A 475 -10.46 20.32 -12.28
N SER A 476 -9.93 20.62 -11.09
CA SER A 476 -10.39 20.05 -9.83
C SER A 476 -9.99 20.91 -8.64
N LYS A 477 -10.52 20.57 -7.45
CA LYS A 477 -10.02 21.16 -6.21
C LYS A 477 -8.61 20.64 -5.93
N PRO A 478 -7.71 21.48 -5.40
CA PRO A 478 -6.38 21.03 -5.02
C PRO A 478 -6.44 19.99 -3.90
N VAL A 479 -5.61 18.96 -4.00
CA VAL A 479 -5.29 18.06 -2.89
C VAL A 479 -4.64 18.87 -1.76
N PHE A 480 -3.67 19.72 -2.11
CA PHE A 480 -3.14 20.77 -1.26
C PHE A 480 -2.52 21.91 -2.07
N GLN A 481 -2.38 23.06 -1.42
CA GLN A 481 -1.62 24.21 -1.93
C GLN A 481 -0.66 24.70 -0.85
N SER A 482 0.46 25.28 -1.28
CA SER A 482 1.43 25.94 -0.41
C SER A 482 1.93 25.12 0.79
N VAL A 483 3.15 24.62 0.73
CA VAL A 483 3.75 23.80 1.79
C VAL A 483 4.79 24.61 2.57
N ARG A 484 4.82 24.45 3.89
CA ARG A 484 5.83 25.06 4.78
C ARG A 484 7.19 24.39 4.59
N MET A 485 7.83 24.70 3.47
CA MET A 485 9.16 24.23 3.09
C MET A 485 9.95 25.34 2.40
N LYS A 486 11.27 25.20 2.38
CA LYS A 486 12.18 26.11 1.69
C LYS A 486 13.32 25.32 1.04
N PRO A 487 13.60 25.49 -0.27
CA PRO A 487 12.78 26.23 -1.26
C PRO A 487 11.48 25.50 -1.59
N GLY A 488 10.60 26.08 -2.42
CA GLY A 488 9.42 25.38 -2.95
C GLY A 488 8.10 25.56 -2.19
N LYS A 489 7.97 26.64 -1.40
CA LYS A 489 6.75 26.94 -0.64
C LYS A 489 5.47 26.86 -1.47
N THR A 490 5.51 27.25 -2.74
CA THR A 490 4.32 27.44 -3.59
C THR A 490 3.82 26.18 -4.29
N ILE A 491 4.40 25.01 -4.01
CA ILE A 491 3.93 23.75 -4.58
C ILE A 491 2.44 23.53 -4.32
N ALA A 492 1.72 23.07 -5.34
CA ALA A 492 0.35 22.61 -5.24
C ALA A 492 0.16 21.33 -6.06
N VAL A 493 -0.79 20.50 -5.65
CA VAL A 493 -1.12 19.24 -6.33
C VAL A 493 -2.63 19.16 -6.52
N TYR A 494 -3.04 18.76 -7.72
CA TYR A 494 -4.43 18.54 -8.13
C TYR A 494 -4.61 17.09 -8.56
N ASP A 495 -5.83 16.59 -8.43
CA ASP A 495 -6.21 15.27 -8.90
C ASP A 495 -7.05 15.39 -10.17
N MET A 496 -6.55 14.86 -11.28
CA MET A 496 -7.28 14.74 -12.53
C MET A 496 -7.53 13.25 -12.83
N ASP A 497 -8.68 12.73 -12.41
CA ASP A 497 -9.08 11.33 -12.59
C ASP A 497 -8.02 10.30 -12.12
N GLY A 498 -7.40 10.59 -10.97
CA GLY A 498 -6.33 9.80 -10.35
C GLY A 498 -4.93 10.14 -10.87
N ILE A 499 -4.77 11.12 -11.77
CA ILE A 499 -3.47 11.58 -12.26
C ILE A 499 -3.07 12.83 -11.45
N PRO A 500 -1.93 12.81 -10.73
CA PRO A 500 -1.44 13.98 -10.02
C PRO A 500 -0.93 15.05 -11.01
N VAL A 501 -1.46 16.26 -10.87
CA VAL A 501 -1.03 17.46 -11.60
C VAL A 501 -0.36 18.43 -10.64
N PHE A 502 0.94 18.64 -10.79
CA PHE A 502 1.75 19.51 -9.94
C PHE A 502 1.82 20.93 -10.51
N SER A 503 1.62 21.93 -9.66
CA SER A 503 2.05 23.31 -9.91
C SER A 503 3.34 23.57 -9.14
N LEU A 504 4.42 23.85 -9.86
CA LEU A 504 5.75 24.10 -9.29
C LEU A 504 6.27 25.50 -9.64
N SER A 505 7.26 25.95 -8.88
CA SER A 505 8.02 27.16 -9.19
C SER A 505 8.78 27.03 -10.50
N GLY A 506 8.88 28.12 -11.27
CA GLY A 506 9.72 28.22 -12.46
C GLY A 506 11.20 28.40 -12.15
N LEU A 507 11.59 28.43 -10.87
CA LEU A 507 13.00 28.41 -10.46
C LEU A 507 13.50 26.96 -10.40
N PRO A 508 14.55 26.57 -11.15
CA PRO A 508 14.93 25.17 -11.35
C PRO A 508 15.17 24.39 -10.05
N VAL A 509 15.97 24.95 -9.13
CA VAL A 509 16.30 24.30 -7.85
C VAL A 509 15.08 24.19 -6.95
N ALA A 510 14.18 25.17 -6.97
CA ALA A 510 12.97 25.14 -6.16
C ALA A 510 11.96 24.10 -6.70
N ALA A 511 11.83 23.99 -8.02
CA ALA A 511 11.00 22.98 -8.68
C ALA A 511 11.48 21.57 -8.34
N LEU A 512 12.77 21.30 -8.55
CA LEU A 512 13.34 19.96 -8.34
C LEU A 512 13.24 19.52 -6.88
N LEU A 513 13.66 20.37 -5.93
CA LEU A 513 13.65 20.02 -4.51
C LEU A 513 12.23 19.91 -3.92
N SER A 514 11.26 20.65 -4.45
CA SER A 514 9.87 20.47 -4.04
C SER A 514 9.27 19.20 -4.63
N PHE A 515 9.64 18.82 -5.85
CA PHE A 515 9.08 17.66 -6.53
C PHE A 515 9.65 16.32 -6.07
N VAL A 516 10.97 16.21 -5.84
CA VAL A 516 11.69 14.95 -5.57
C VAL A 516 11.04 14.10 -4.46
N HIS A 517 10.52 14.75 -3.42
CA HIS A 517 9.89 14.04 -2.30
C HIS A 517 8.55 13.40 -2.70
N PHE A 518 7.74 14.09 -3.49
CA PHE A 518 6.42 13.59 -3.91
C PHE A 518 6.54 12.56 -5.03
N ILE A 519 7.46 12.73 -5.98
CA ILE A 519 7.69 11.70 -7.01
C ILE A 519 8.23 10.40 -6.40
N ASN A 520 9.15 10.48 -5.44
CA ASN A 520 9.64 9.30 -4.73
C ASN A 520 8.52 8.62 -3.93
N LEU A 521 7.65 9.40 -3.27
CA LEU A 521 6.49 8.88 -2.57
C LEU A 521 5.47 8.24 -3.54
N PHE A 522 5.24 8.84 -4.71
CA PHE A 522 4.37 8.27 -5.74
C PHE A 522 4.90 6.91 -6.22
N VAL A 523 6.21 6.82 -6.50
CA VAL A 523 6.85 5.55 -6.87
C VAL A 523 6.65 4.50 -5.76
N GLU A 524 6.84 4.86 -4.49
CA GLU A 524 6.61 3.96 -3.36
C GLU A 524 5.15 3.49 -3.28
N ILE A 525 4.18 4.41 -3.40
CA ILE A 525 2.75 4.08 -3.36
C ILE A 525 2.37 3.12 -4.51
N MET A 526 2.91 3.35 -5.70
CA MET A 526 2.55 2.62 -6.90
C MET A 526 3.21 1.25 -6.97
N THR A 527 4.45 1.16 -6.54
CA THR A 527 5.29 -0.02 -6.79
C THR A 527 5.74 -0.74 -5.52
N GLY A 528 5.67 -0.10 -4.36
CA GLY A 528 6.30 -0.57 -3.12
C GLY A 528 7.80 -0.30 -3.03
N TYR A 529 8.43 0.21 -4.09
CA TYR A 529 9.86 0.51 -4.13
C TYR A 529 10.21 1.76 -3.32
N ARG A 530 11.19 1.65 -2.42
CA ARG A 530 11.69 2.76 -1.59
C ARG A 530 13.05 3.24 -2.09
N SER A 531 13.08 4.43 -2.68
CA SER A 531 14.33 5.09 -3.07
C SER A 531 15.21 5.33 -1.83
N GLY A 532 16.36 4.65 -1.75
CA GLY A 532 17.26 4.68 -0.59
C GLY A 532 17.65 3.30 -0.06
N GLU A 533 16.99 2.23 -0.52
CA GLU A 533 17.62 0.91 -0.51
C GLU A 533 18.92 1.03 -1.30
N LYS A 534 20.05 0.74 -0.63
CA LYS A 534 21.37 0.84 -1.25
C LYS A 534 21.32 0.06 -2.57
N ILE A 535 21.51 0.78 -3.66
CA ILE A 535 22.04 0.21 -4.89
C ILE A 535 23.43 -0.27 -4.47
N CYS A 536 23.56 -1.56 -4.18
CA CYS A 536 24.84 -2.17 -3.83
C CYS A 536 25.81 -2.04 -5.00
#